data_AF-A0A3B6AUU4-F1
#
_entry.id   AF-A0A3B6AUU4-F1
#
_cell.length_a   1.000
_cell.length_b   1.000
_cell.length_c   1.000
_cell.angle_alpha   90.00
_cell.angle_beta   90.00
_cell.angle_gamma   90.00
#
_symmetry.space_group_name_H-M   'P 1'
#
loop_
_entity.id
_entity.type
_entity.pdbx_description
1 polymer ?
#
loop_
_entity_poly.entity_id
_entity_poly.type
_entity_poly.pdbx_seq_one_letter_code
_entity_poly.pdbx_strand_id
1 'polypeptide(L)'
;MDGFGNNLQHPYPLKGSKGASLPPRPTLVFLIALFGLYVCYLSFNQIRMESKHVEENGAQEQDEHVCAKPYVPSEELPYVHFPKPKGYSRAECSCNPVRFFVIVSMQRSGSGWFETLLNSHPNISSNGEIFNRVDRRQNISSIVQTLDKLYDLDWLTSAAKNECTAAFGFKWMLNQGFMDHHDEILSYLNKKGVSVIFLFRRNTLRRLISVLANNYDRDAKQLNGTHKSHVHSEEEAEILAKFKPELDVSTLVSNIRDVEKYMGDCLDSFNTTRRMILYYEDIIRNRNVLFQVQEFLGVPVRKLVSRQVKIHTRPLPDLVRNWEDVNSRLNRTEYARFLDGADYVK
;
A
#
# COMPACT_ATOMS: atom_id res chain seq x y z
N MET A 1 48.97 19.39 79.56
CA MET A 1 48.32 20.72 79.56
C MET A 1 47.07 20.59 78.72
N ASP A 2 46.04 19.90 79.23
CA ASP A 2 45.07 20.44 80.21
C ASP A 2 44.36 21.65 79.60
N GLY A 3 43.05 21.71 79.45
CA GLY A 3 41.98 20.84 79.87
C GLY A 3 40.64 21.57 79.64
N PHE A 4 39.57 20.76 79.56
CA PHE A 4 38.20 21.03 79.98
C PHE A 4 37.36 22.17 79.36
N GLY A 5 36.27 21.71 78.73
CA GLY A 5 35.02 22.43 78.47
C GLY A 5 33.85 21.46 78.23
N ASN A 6 33.36 20.86 79.31
CA ASN A 6 32.08 20.12 79.50
C ASN A 6 30.86 21.03 79.14
N ASN A 7 29.62 20.63 78.84
CA ASN A 7 28.86 19.36 78.86
C ASN A 7 27.44 19.59 78.24
N LEU A 8 26.67 18.48 78.09
CA LEU A 8 25.19 18.34 77.93
C LEU A 8 24.62 18.48 76.49
N GLN A 9 23.80 17.60 75.92
CA GLN A 9 23.07 16.40 76.41
C GLN A 9 22.53 15.55 75.20
N HIS A 10 22.62 14.21 75.34
CA HIS A 10 21.94 13.04 74.70
C HIS A 10 20.54 13.21 74.00
N PRO A 11 19.95 12.15 73.38
CA PRO A 11 20.41 11.19 72.34
C PRO A 11 19.34 10.95 71.22
N TYR A 12 19.68 10.21 70.16
CA TYR A 12 18.93 9.07 69.57
C TYR A 12 19.26 8.88 68.06
N PRO A 13 19.51 7.63 67.61
CA PRO A 13 19.83 7.33 66.22
C PRO A 13 18.55 7.12 65.39
N LEU A 14 18.41 7.82 64.28
CA LEU A 14 17.36 7.55 63.30
C LEU A 14 17.71 6.29 62.50
N LYS A 15 17.06 5.19 62.88
CA LYS A 15 16.94 3.93 62.15
C LYS A 15 16.64 4.17 60.67
N GLY A 16 17.43 3.53 59.80
CA GLY A 16 17.13 3.41 58.39
C GLY A 16 15.77 2.74 58.15
N SER A 17 14.94 3.39 57.34
CA SER A 17 13.68 2.85 56.84
C SER A 17 13.96 1.65 55.94
N LYS A 18 13.49 0.46 56.35
CA LYS A 18 13.48 -0.74 55.52
C LYS A 18 12.42 -0.54 54.43
N GLY A 19 12.85 -0.32 53.20
CA GLY A 19 11.98 -0.42 52.03
C GLY A 19 11.29 -1.78 51.99
N ALA A 20 10.02 -1.79 51.61
CA ALA A 20 9.22 -3.02 51.51
C ALA A 20 9.95 -4.06 50.64
N SER A 21 10.20 -5.24 51.22
CA SER A 21 10.80 -6.36 50.50
C SER A 21 9.85 -6.83 49.41
N LEU A 22 10.27 -6.71 48.16
CA LEU A 22 9.60 -7.33 47.02
C LEU A 22 9.41 -8.83 47.30
N PRO A 23 8.21 -9.40 47.04
CA PRO A 23 7.96 -10.80 47.30
C PRO A 23 8.90 -11.67 46.44
N PRO A 24 9.31 -12.86 46.92
CA PRO A 24 10.21 -13.72 46.18
C PRO A 24 9.65 -14.01 44.78
N ARG A 25 10.54 -13.99 43.76
CA ARG A 25 10.21 -14.15 42.33
C ARG A 25 9.11 -15.19 42.00
N PRO A 26 9.04 -16.38 42.62
CA PRO A 26 7.96 -17.33 42.35
C PRO A 26 6.57 -16.80 42.75
N THR A 27 6.45 -16.05 43.85
CA THR A 27 5.17 -15.49 44.32
C THR A 27 4.66 -14.39 43.39
N LEU A 28 5.57 -13.58 42.83
CA LEU A 28 5.22 -12.56 41.84
C LEU A 28 4.73 -13.18 40.53
N VAL A 29 5.39 -14.25 40.07
CA VAL A 29 4.96 -14.99 38.87
C VAL A 29 3.59 -15.63 39.07
N PHE A 30 3.33 -16.19 40.26
CA PHE A 30 2.04 -16.78 40.60
C PHE A 30 0.91 -15.73 40.60
N LEU A 31 1.17 -14.54 41.15
CA LEU A 31 0.21 -13.42 41.13
C LEU A 31 -0.07 -12.91 39.72
N ILE A 32 0.95 -12.83 38.86
CA ILE A 32 0.79 -12.44 37.45
C ILE A 32 -0.04 -13.50 36.69
N ALA A 33 0.21 -14.79 36.94
CA ALA A 33 -0.55 -15.87 36.32
C ALA A 33 -2.03 -15.87 36.77
N LEU A 34 -2.29 -15.66 38.06
CA LEU A 34 -3.65 -15.54 38.59
C LEU A 34 -4.38 -14.31 38.03
N PHE A 35 -3.69 -13.18 37.92
CA PHE A 35 -4.26 -11.98 37.31
C PHE A 35 -4.53 -12.18 35.82
N GLY A 36 -3.62 -12.83 35.10
CA GLY A 36 -3.81 -13.21 33.70
C GLY A 36 -5.00 -14.14 33.48
N LEU A 37 -5.16 -15.16 34.33
CA LEU A 37 -6.33 -16.06 34.29
C LEU A 37 -7.63 -15.33 34.64
N TYR A 38 -7.61 -14.41 35.61
CA TYR A 38 -8.77 -13.61 36.00
C TYR A 38 -9.20 -12.65 34.88
N VAL A 39 -8.25 -11.95 34.24
CA VAL A 39 -8.52 -11.10 33.07
C VAL A 39 -9.05 -11.95 31.93
N CYS A 40 -8.46 -13.12 31.67
CA CYS A 40 -8.94 -14.03 30.63
C CYS A 40 -10.37 -14.51 30.90
N TYR A 41 -10.68 -14.87 32.16
CA TYR A 41 -12.03 -15.26 32.59
C TYR A 41 -13.05 -14.12 32.41
N LEU A 42 -12.70 -12.88 32.75
CA LEU A 42 -13.56 -11.71 32.50
C LEU A 42 -13.77 -11.48 31.00
N SER A 43 -12.70 -11.57 30.18
CA SER A 43 -12.81 -11.44 28.72
C SER A 43 -13.72 -12.51 28.11
N PHE A 44 -13.59 -13.77 28.54
CA PHE A 44 -14.46 -14.85 28.07
C PHE A 44 -15.92 -14.66 28.51
N ASN A 45 -16.17 -14.19 29.74
CA ASN A 45 -17.52 -13.89 30.20
C ASN A 45 -18.12 -12.67 29.48
N GLN A 46 -17.32 -11.67 29.12
CA GLN A 46 -17.76 -10.53 28.33
C GLN A 46 -18.15 -10.98 26.91
N ILE A 47 -17.33 -11.80 26.25
CA ILE A 47 -17.66 -12.40 24.93
C ILE A 47 -18.92 -13.27 25.01
N ARG A 48 -19.11 -14.03 26.10
CA ARG A 48 -20.30 -14.89 26.28
C ARG A 48 -21.58 -14.10 26.58
N MET A 49 -21.47 -12.96 27.26
CA MET A 49 -22.59 -12.03 27.47
C MET A 49 -22.94 -11.31 26.16
N GLU A 50 -21.93 -10.92 25.38
CA GLU A 50 -22.09 -10.28 24.07
C GLU A 50 -22.72 -11.25 23.05
N SER A 51 -22.31 -12.53 23.05
CA SER A 51 -22.92 -13.55 22.19
C SER A 51 -24.39 -13.84 22.56
N LYS A 52 -24.72 -13.86 23.87
CA LYS A 52 -26.10 -14.02 24.34
C LYS A 52 -26.98 -12.82 24.01
N HIS A 53 -26.44 -11.59 24.11
CA HIS A 53 -27.14 -10.38 23.66
C HIS A 53 -27.37 -10.37 22.15
N VAL A 54 -26.46 -10.93 21.35
CA VAL A 54 -26.63 -11.06 19.89
C VAL A 54 -27.70 -12.10 19.53
N GLU A 55 -27.82 -13.20 20.28
CA GLU A 55 -28.87 -14.21 20.07
C GLU A 55 -30.27 -13.75 20.52
N GLU A 56 -30.39 -13.01 21.63
CA GLU A 56 -31.69 -12.51 22.13
C GLU A 56 -32.20 -11.26 21.39
N ASN A 57 -31.32 -10.46 20.78
CA ASN A 57 -31.71 -9.29 19.98
C ASN A 57 -31.91 -9.62 18.48
N GLY A 58 -31.81 -10.89 18.07
CA GLY A 58 -31.88 -11.36 16.68
C GLY A 58 -33.26 -11.31 16.01
N ALA A 59 -34.26 -10.65 16.62
CA ALA A 59 -35.63 -10.58 16.08
C ALA A 59 -36.22 -9.15 16.15
N GLN A 60 -35.41 -8.13 15.89
CA GLN A 60 -35.93 -6.84 15.44
C GLN A 60 -35.63 -6.67 13.96
N GLU A 61 -36.71 -6.54 13.17
CA GLU A 61 -36.67 -6.08 11.79
C GLU A 61 -35.73 -4.89 11.68
N GLN A 62 -34.72 -5.00 10.81
CA GLN A 62 -33.83 -3.89 10.47
C GLN A 62 -34.69 -2.74 9.97
N ASP A 63 -34.80 -1.67 10.75
CA ASP A 63 -35.26 -0.37 10.27
C ASP A 63 -34.47 -0.06 8.99
N GLU A 64 -35.16 -0.13 7.86
CA GLU A 64 -34.59 0.11 6.54
C GLU A 64 -34.24 1.59 6.49
N HIS A 65 -33.00 1.95 6.85
CA HIS A 65 -32.53 3.33 6.86
C HIS A 65 -32.64 3.88 5.43
N VAL A 66 -33.74 4.59 5.15
CA VAL A 66 -34.06 5.07 3.80
C VAL A 66 -33.03 6.12 3.40
N CYS A 67 -32.06 5.73 2.59
CA CYS A 67 -31.08 6.64 2.04
C CYS A 67 -31.77 7.63 1.09
N ALA A 68 -31.56 8.93 1.30
CA ALA A 68 -31.80 9.90 0.25
C ALA A 68 -30.89 9.53 -0.93
N LYS A 69 -31.46 9.08 -2.05
CA LYS A 69 -30.67 8.70 -3.22
C LYS A 69 -29.96 9.95 -3.74
N PRO A 70 -28.62 10.04 -3.65
CA PRO A 70 -27.91 11.16 -4.29
C PRO A 70 -28.20 11.11 -5.79
N TYR A 71 -28.36 12.28 -6.41
CA TYR A 71 -28.47 12.34 -7.86
C TYR A 71 -27.16 11.84 -8.47
N VAL A 72 -27.24 10.75 -9.24
CA VAL A 72 -26.12 10.19 -10.01
C VAL A 72 -26.53 10.23 -11.47
N PRO A 73 -25.74 10.88 -12.36
CA PRO A 73 -26.00 10.86 -13.79
C PRO A 73 -26.13 9.43 -14.32
N SER A 74 -26.99 9.21 -15.31
CA SER A 74 -27.27 7.87 -15.83
C SER A 74 -26.01 7.15 -16.33
N GLU A 75 -25.04 7.92 -16.84
CA GLU A 75 -23.75 7.44 -17.33
C GLU A 75 -22.83 6.95 -16.20
N GLU A 76 -23.04 7.43 -14.96
CA GLU A 76 -22.24 7.05 -13.79
C GLU A 76 -22.84 5.90 -12.98
N LEU A 77 -24.14 5.60 -13.16
CA LEU A 77 -24.84 4.53 -12.44
C LEU A 77 -24.11 3.17 -12.47
N PRO A 78 -23.52 2.72 -13.60
CA PRO A 78 -22.82 1.43 -13.63
C PRO A 78 -21.59 1.37 -12.71
N TYR A 79 -21.00 2.51 -12.35
CA TYR A 79 -19.75 2.62 -11.58
C TYR A 79 -19.98 2.91 -10.09
N VAL A 80 -21.25 3.05 -9.67
CA VAL A 80 -21.62 3.38 -8.30
C VAL A 80 -22.24 2.17 -7.62
N HIS A 81 -21.69 1.81 -6.46
CA HIS A 81 -22.07 0.61 -5.73
C HIS A 81 -22.44 0.94 -4.27
N PHE A 82 -23.25 0.09 -3.66
CA PHE A 82 -23.60 0.13 -2.24
C PHE A 82 -23.32 -1.25 -1.61
N PRO A 83 -22.03 -1.60 -1.39
CA PRO A 83 -21.65 -2.92 -0.91
C PRO A 83 -22.16 -3.16 0.52
N LYS A 84 -22.52 -4.41 0.81
CA LYS A 84 -23.00 -4.86 2.12
C LYS A 84 -22.03 -5.92 2.67
N PRO A 85 -20.90 -5.53 3.29
CA PRO A 85 -19.93 -6.48 3.81
C PRO A 85 -20.57 -7.37 4.90
N LYS A 86 -20.20 -8.64 4.92
CA LYS A 86 -20.63 -9.63 5.92
C LYS A 86 -19.66 -9.71 7.10
N GLY A 87 -18.38 -9.40 6.87
CA GLY A 87 -17.31 -9.54 7.86
C GLY A 87 -17.23 -8.42 8.88
N TYR A 88 -17.87 -7.28 8.63
CA TYR A 88 -17.99 -6.16 9.56
C TYR A 88 -19.19 -5.28 9.19
N SER A 89 -19.63 -4.41 10.11
CA SER A 89 -20.68 -3.43 9.84
C SER A 89 -20.17 -2.01 10.04
N ARG A 90 -20.47 -1.16 9.05
CA ARG A 90 -20.40 0.32 9.14
C ARG A 90 -21.72 0.88 8.65
N ALA A 91 -22.78 0.66 9.43
CA ALA A 91 -24.14 1.06 9.07
C ALA A 91 -24.24 2.56 8.74
N GLU A 92 -23.42 3.40 9.39
CA GLU A 92 -23.32 4.83 9.11
C GLU A 92 -22.83 5.14 7.68
N CYS A 93 -22.17 4.18 7.02
CA CYS A 93 -21.69 4.29 5.65
C CYS A 93 -22.59 3.60 4.62
N SER A 94 -23.68 2.96 5.02
CA SER A 94 -24.55 2.17 4.13
C SER A 94 -25.09 2.97 2.94
N CYS A 95 -25.31 4.27 3.13
CA CYS A 95 -25.80 5.18 2.10
C CYS A 95 -24.69 5.85 1.26
N ASN A 96 -23.40 5.54 1.50
CA ASN A 96 -22.31 6.16 0.77
C ASN A 96 -21.99 5.38 -0.51
N PRO A 97 -22.04 6.01 -1.69
CA PRO A 97 -21.69 5.36 -2.93
C PRO A 97 -20.20 5.04 -2.96
N VAL A 98 -19.87 3.81 -3.38
CA VAL A 98 -18.50 3.33 -3.56
C VAL A 98 -18.23 3.14 -5.04
N ARG A 99 -17.14 3.73 -5.54
CA ARG A 99 -16.59 3.48 -6.88
C ARG A 99 -15.45 2.49 -6.79
N PHE A 100 -15.47 1.48 -7.65
CA PHE A 100 -14.41 0.49 -7.69
C PHE A 100 -13.29 0.88 -8.64
N PHE A 101 -12.06 0.59 -8.26
CA PHE A 101 -10.91 0.79 -9.14
C PHE A 101 -9.85 -0.30 -9.02
N VAL A 102 -9.00 -0.36 -10.04
CA VAL A 102 -7.75 -1.15 -10.03
C VAL A 102 -6.63 -0.31 -10.64
N ILE A 103 -5.46 -0.33 -10.00
CA ILE A 103 -4.24 0.30 -10.51
C ILE A 103 -3.42 -0.79 -11.22
N VAL A 104 -3.39 -0.75 -12.54
CA VAL A 104 -2.61 -1.69 -13.36
C VAL A 104 -1.24 -1.07 -13.64
N SER A 105 -0.18 -1.80 -13.33
CA SER A 105 1.18 -1.25 -13.41
C SER A 105 2.25 -2.33 -13.64
N MET A 106 3.50 -1.92 -13.76
CA MET A 106 4.67 -2.80 -13.74
C MET A 106 5.53 -2.49 -12.53
N GLN A 107 6.36 -3.45 -12.08
CA GLN A 107 7.35 -3.19 -11.06
C GLN A 107 8.24 -2.00 -11.43
N ARG A 108 8.50 -1.16 -10.44
CA ARG A 108 9.36 0.04 -10.51
C ARG A 108 8.81 1.16 -11.41
N SER A 109 7.49 1.20 -11.59
CA SER A 109 6.78 2.27 -12.32
C SER A 109 6.17 3.35 -11.42
N GLY A 110 6.52 3.38 -10.12
CA GLY A 110 6.04 4.38 -9.17
C GLY A 110 4.68 4.08 -8.53
N SER A 111 4.10 2.90 -8.79
CA SER A 111 2.78 2.50 -8.28
C SER A 111 2.69 2.39 -6.76
N GLY A 112 3.77 2.02 -6.06
CA GLY A 112 3.80 2.06 -4.59
C GLY A 112 3.68 3.50 -4.05
N TRP A 113 4.41 4.44 -4.62
CA TRP A 113 4.32 5.85 -4.24
C TRP A 113 2.95 6.45 -4.57
N PHE A 114 2.46 6.18 -5.78
CA PHE A 114 1.14 6.62 -6.23
C PHE A 114 0.01 6.07 -5.33
N GLU A 115 0.07 4.80 -4.95
CA GLU A 115 -0.89 4.22 -4.01
C GLU A 115 -0.84 4.90 -2.64
N THR A 116 0.35 5.22 -2.10
CA THR A 116 0.43 5.95 -0.82
C THR A 116 -0.17 7.35 -0.91
N LEU A 117 -0.06 8.03 -2.07
CA LEU A 117 -0.74 9.30 -2.29
C LEU A 117 -2.26 9.12 -2.24
N LEU A 118 -2.81 8.15 -2.98
CA LEU A 118 -4.25 7.89 -2.96
C LEU A 118 -4.73 7.51 -1.56
N ASN A 119 -4.00 6.65 -0.86
CA ASN A 119 -4.33 6.24 0.50
C ASN A 119 -4.19 7.34 1.56
N SER A 120 -3.58 8.49 1.23
CA SER A 120 -3.64 9.67 2.10
C SER A 120 -5.00 10.37 2.08
N HIS A 121 -5.83 10.09 1.07
CA HIS A 121 -7.21 10.57 1.01
C HIS A 121 -8.09 9.79 2.01
N PRO A 122 -8.97 10.46 2.77
CA PRO A 122 -9.80 9.78 3.76
C PRO A 122 -10.84 8.83 3.15
N ASN A 123 -11.34 9.15 1.95
CA ASN A 123 -12.37 8.35 1.26
C ASN A 123 -11.82 7.40 0.18
N ILE A 124 -10.49 7.25 0.02
CA ILE A 124 -9.90 6.28 -0.90
C ILE A 124 -9.20 5.17 -0.11
N SER A 125 -9.44 3.92 -0.49
CA SER A 125 -8.73 2.75 0.01
C SER A 125 -8.22 1.88 -1.13
N SER A 126 -6.89 1.78 -1.25
CA SER A 126 -6.19 0.84 -2.13
C SER A 126 -5.47 -0.22 -1.30
N ASN A 127 -5.72 -1.48 -1.62
CA ASN A 127 -5.38 -2.63 -0.78
C ASN A 127 -4.09 -3.37 -1.20
N GLY A 128 -3.14 -2.67 -1.83
CA GLY A 128 -1.86 -3.25 -2.22
C GLY A 128 -1.97 -4.28 -3.36
N GLU A 129 -0.96 -5.14 -3.48
CA GLU A 129 -0.86 -6.15 -4.53
C GLU A 129 -1.52 -7.46 -4.09
N ILE A 130 -2.86 -7.51 -4.13
CA ILE A 130 -3.60 -8.68 -3.65
C ILE A 130 -3.25 -9.94 -4.44
N PHE A 131 -2.93 -9.83 -5.72
CA PHE A 131 -2.55 -10.94 -6.60
C PHE A 131 -1.06 -11.26 -6.61
N ASN A 132 -0.24 -10.68 -5.72
CA ASN A 132 1.12 -11.19 -5.53
C ASN A 132 1.11 -12.65 -5.04
N ARG A 133 0.05 -13.04 -4.33
CA ARG A 133 -0.20 -14.40 -3.88
C ARG A 133 -0.70 -15.30 -5.02
N VAL A 134 0.02 -16.39 -5.28
CA VAL A 134 -0.27 -17.32 -6.38
C VAL A 134 -1.62 -18.00 -6.22
N ASP A 135 -2.00 -18.38 -4.99
CA ASP A 135 -3.28 -19.04 -4.68
C ASP A 135 -4.51 -18.26 -5.18
N ARG A 136 -4.41 -16.92 -5.24
CA ARG A 136 -5.49 -16.04 -5.69
C ARG A 136 -5.62 -15.95 -7.21
N ARG A 137 -4.61 -16.39 -7.96
CA ARG A 137 -4.54 -16.26 -9.42
C ARG A 137 -4.24 -17.58 -10.14
N GLN A 138 -4.50 -18.73 -9.52
CA GLN A 138 -4.23 -20.04 -10.12
C GLN A 138 -5.10 -20.32 -11.36
N ASN A 139 -6.31 -19.76 -11.39
CA ASN A 139 -7.27 -19.85 -12.49
C ASN A 139 -8.30 -18.72 -12.36
N ILE A 140 -9.14 -18.58 -13.39
CA ILE A 140 -10.18 -17.54 -13.42
C ILE A 140 -11.18 -17.60 -12.24
N SER A 141 -11.53 -18.79 -11.74
CA SER A 141 -12.42 -18.92 -10.58
C SER A 141 -11.80 -18.32 -9.32
N SER A 142 -10.52 -18.60 -9.05
CA SER A 142 -9.79 -18.02 -7.92
C SER A 142 -9.68 -16.49 -8.02
N ILE A 143 -9.48 -15.98 -9.25
CA ILE A 143 -9.43 -14.54 -9.53
C ILE A 143 -10.78 -13.90 -9.19
N VAL A 144 -11.88 -14.41 -9.78
CA VAL A 144 -13.23 -13.87 -9.57
C VAL A 144 -13.63 -13.92 -8.10
N GLN A 145 -13.38 -15.04 -7.41
CA GLN A 145 -13.66 -15.14 -5.97
C GLN A 145 -12.88 -14.11 -5.15
N THR A 146 -11.63 -13.85 -5.51
CA THR A 146 -10.80 -12.83 -4.84
C THR A 146 -11.34 -11.42 -5.10
N LEU A 147 -11.72 -11.12 -6.34
CA LEU A 147 -12.29 -9.82 -6.73
C LEU A 147 -13.66 -9.58 -6.08
N ASP A 148 -14.54 -10.58 -6.06
CA ASP A 148 -15.85 -10.47 -5.40
C ASP A 148 -15.67 -10.21 -3.91
N LYS A 149 -14.81 -10.98 -3.23
CA LYS A 149 -14.49 -10.72 -1.82
C LYS A 149 -13.96 -9.30 -1.58
N LEU A 150 -13.13 -8.78 -2.49
CA LEU A 150 -12.61 -7.42 -2.38
C LEU A 150 -13.72 -6.37 -2.57
N TYR A 151 -14.50 -6.48 -3.64
CA TYR A 151 -15.48 -5.47 -4.04
C TYR A 151 -16.80 -5.56 -3.28
N ASP A 152 -17.07 -6.67 -2.61
CA ASP A 152 -18.10 -6.77 -1.56
C ASP A 152 -17.66 -6.09 -0.25
N LEU A 153 -16.46 -5.49 -0.23
CA LEU A 153 -15.81 -4.89 0.95
C LEU A 153 -15.53 -5.90 2.07
N ASP A 154 -15.59 -7.21 1.80
CA ASP A 154 -15.25 -8.29 2.72
C ASP A 154 -13.73 -8.59 2.75
N TRP A 155 -12.94 -7.54 2.62
CA TRP A 155 -11.49 -7.60 2.62
C TRP A 155 -10.90 -7.01 3.88
N LEU A 156 -10.02 -7.76 4.55
CA LEU A 156 -9.31 -7.26 5.73
C LEU A 156 -8.31 -6.18 5.29
N THR A 157 -8.69 -4.92 5.48
CA THR A 157 -7.82 -3.77 5.19
C THR A 157 -6.92 -3.50 6.39
N SER A 158 -5.61 -3.32 6.17
CA SER A 158 -4.67 -2.96 7.24
C SER A 158 -4.76 -1.49 7.67
N ALA A 159 -5.50 -0.67 6.93
CA ALA A 159 -5.64 0.77 7.15
C ALA A 159 -7.13 1.13 7.31
N ALA A 160 -7.66 0.92 8.52
CA ALA A 160 -9.00 1.38 8.85
C ALA A 160 -9.11 2.90 8.61
N LYS A 161 -10.17 3.31 7.90
CA LYS A 161 -10.48 4.72 7.64
C LYS A 161 -11.52 5.19 8.64
N ASN A 162 -11.32 6.38 9.20
CA ASN A 162 -12.31 6.99 10.09
C ASN A 162 -13.53 7.48 9.31
N GLU A 163 -13.33 7.94 8.07
CA GLU A 163 -14.41 8.33 7.16
C GLU A 163 -14.91 7.15 6.34
N CYS A 164 -16.10 7.29 5.75
CA CYS A 164 -16.64 6.31 4.82
C CYS A 164 -15.84 6.30 3.52
N THR A 165 -15.56 5.09 3.02
CA THR A 165 -14.86 4.92 1.75
C THR A 165 -15.81 5.23 0.59
N ALA A 166 -15.34 6.03 -0.36
CA ALA A 166 -16.05 6.37 -1.59
C ALA A 166 -15.35 5.81 -2.85
N ALA A 167 -14.06 5.45 -2.73
CA ALA A 167 -13.33 4.73 -3.77
C ALA A 167 -12.55 3.55 -3.17
N PHE A 168 -12.78 2.34 -3.68
CA PHE A 168 -12.20 1.11 -3.14
C PHE A 168 -11.53 0.29 -4.25
N GLY A 169 -10.28 -0.11 -4.03
CA GLY A 169 -9.50 -0.76 -5.06
C GLY A 169 -8.22 -1.41 -4.57
N PHE A 170 -7.35 -1.71 -5.51
CA PHE A 170 -6.08 -2.39 -5.27
C PHE A 170 -5.11 -2.19 -6.45
N LYS A 171 -3.88 -2.71 -6.32
CA LYS A 171 -2.90 -2.75 -7.41
C LYS A 171 -2.79 -4.14 -8.02
N TRP A 172 -2.68 -4.20 -9.34
CA TRP A 172 -2.38 -5.41 -10.08
C TRP A 172 -1.17 -5.19 -10.97
N MET A 173 -0.07 -5.89 -10.69
CA MET A 173 1.11 -5.79 -11.54
C MET A 173 0.96 -6.71 -12.76
N LEU A 174 1.43 -6.30 -13.94
CA LEU A 174 1.27 -7.11 -15.16
C LEU A 174 1.93 -8.49 -15.06
N ASN A 175 3.04 -8.62 -14.31
CA ASN A 175 3.69 -9.90 -14.03
C ASN A 175 2.97 -10.76 -12.96
N GLN A 176 1.78 -10.34 -12.50
CA GLN A 176 0.92 -11.08 -11.57
C GLN A 176 -0.33 -11.62 -12.27
N GLY A 177 -0.20 -11.96 -13.56
CA GLY A 177 -1.24 -12.64 -14.33
C GLY A 177 -2.45 -11.81 -14.71
N PHE A 178 -2.31 -10.48 -14.76
CA PHE A 178 -3.39 -9.59 -15.21
C PHE A 178 -3.81 -9.87 -16.67
N MET A 179 -2.86 -10.30 -17.51
CA MET A 179 -3.09 -10.58 -18.93
C MET A 179 -3.40 -12.05 -19.24
N ASP A 180 -3.29 -12.95 -18.24
CA ASP A 180 -3.37 -14.41 -18.46
C ASP A 180 -4.80 -14.86 -18.77
N HIS A 181 -5.80 -14.15 -18.24
CA HIS A 181 -7.24 -14.37 -18.44
C HIS A 181 -7.93 -13.04 -18.83
N HIS A 182 -7.32 -12.30 -19.77
CA HIS A 182 -7.70 -10.91 -20.02
C HIS A 182 -9.15 -10.73 -20.48
N ASP A 183 -9.71 -11.66 -21.26
CA ASP A 183 -11.09 -11.59 -21.74
C ASP A 183 -12.09 -11.69 -20.57
N GLU A 184 -11.88 -12.66 -19.68
CA GLU A 184 -12.75 -12.85 -18.52
C GLU A 184 -12.57 -11.75 -17.47
N ILE A 185 -11.34 -11.28 -17.27
CA ILE A 185 -11.04 -10.13 -16.39
C ILE A 185 -11.70 -8.86 -16.96
N LEU A 186 -11.55 -8.59 -18.26
CA LEU A 186 -12.20 -7.46 -18.93
C LEU A 186 -13.72 -7.49 -18.75
N SER A 187 -14.33 -8.65 -19.01
CA SER A 187 -15.77 -8.87 -18.82
C SER A 187 -16.20 -8.61 -17.38
N TYR A 188 -15.43 -9.11 -16.40
CA TYR A 188 -15.68 -8.85 -14.98
C TYR A 188 -15.62 -7.36 -14.65
N LEU A 189 -14.54 -6.66 -15.04
CA LEU A 189 -14.34 -5.24 -14.74
C LEU A 189 -15.47 -4.39 -15.33
N ASN A 190 -15.86 -4.64 -16.58
CA ASN A 190 -16.98 -3.92 -17.22
C ASN A 190 -18.32 -4.21 -16.53
N LYS A 191 -18.61 -5.50 -16.25
CA LYS A 191 -19.85 -5.91 -15.56
C LYS A 191 -19.97 -5.29 -14.17
N LYS A 192 -18.85 -5.19 -13.44
CA LYS A 192 -18.79 -4.65 -12.09
C LYS A 192 -18.53 -3.15 -12.05
N GLY A 193 -18.45 -2.45 -13.19
CA GLY A 193 -18.19 -1.00 -13.19
C GLY A 193 -16.85 -0.61 -12.56
N VAL A 194 -15.82 -1.42 -12.74
CA VAL A 194 -14.49 -1.13 -12.17
C VAL A 194 -13.72 -0.18 -13.08
N SER A 195 -13.24 0.91 -12.50
CA SER A 195 -12.38 1.87 -13.20
C SER A 195 -10.92 1.42 -13.23
N VAL A 196 -10.29 1.48 -14.40
CA VAL A 196 -8.91 1.00 -14.58
C VAL A 196 -7.95 2.19 -14.67
N ILE A 197 -6.99 2.28 -13.74
CA ILE A 197 -5.91 3.26 -13.80
C ILE A 197 -4.64 2.55 -14.25
N PHE A 198 -4.22 2.77 -15.50
CA PHE A 198 -2.92 2.33 -15.96
C PHE A 198 -1.85 3.31 -15.49
N LEU A 199 -0.86 2.83 -14.75
CA LEU A 199 0.29 3.62 -14.34
C LEU A 199 1.57 2.95 -14.83
N PHE A 200 2.14 3.50 -15.88
CA PHE A 200 3.40 3.03 -16.45
C PHE A 200 4.52 4.06 -16.29
N ARG A 201 5.73 3.66 -16.65
CA ARG A 201 6.90 4.53 -16.67
C ARG A 201 7.48 4.49 -18.07
N ARG A 202 7.44 5.63 -18.77
CA ARG A 202 7.88 5.73 -20.16
C ARG A 202 9.34 5.32 -20.29
N ASN A 203 10.20 5.79 -19.39
CA ASN A 203 11.61 5.48 -19.46
C ASN A 203 11.90 4.05 -18.97
N THR A 204 11.80 3.10 -19.91
CA THR A 204 11.98 1.66 -19.65
C THR A 204 13.41 1.31 -19.23
N LEU A 205 14.42 2.03 -19.72
CA LEU A 205 15.81 1.88 -19.27
C LEU A 205 15.96 2.19 -17.78
N ARG A 206 15.44 3.34 -17.32
CA ARG A 206 15.45 3.71 -15.90
C ARG A 206 14.61 2.77 -15.03
N ARG A 207 13.51 2.24 -15.58
CA ARG A 207 12.73 1.18 -14.92
C ARG A 207 13.59 -0.07 -14.72
N LEU A 208 14.26 -0.55 -15.77
CA LEU A 208 15.15 -1.72 -15.73
C LEU A 208 16.29 -1.55 -14.72
N ILE A 209 16.99 -0.42 -14.75
CA ILE A 209 18.04 -0.09 -13.76
C ILE A 209 17.48 -0.19 -12.34
N SER A 210 16.28 0.37 -12.10
CA SER A 210 15.65 0.28 -10.79
C SER A 210 15.19 -1.13 -10.42
N VAL A 211 14.85 -1.99 -11.37
CA VAL A 211 14.52 -3.40 -11.13
C VAL A 211 15.77 -4.14 -10.68
N LEU A 212 16.88 -3.97 -11.40
CA LEU A 212 18.15 -4.63 -11.09
C LEU A 212 18.68 -4.19 -9.72
N ALA A 213 18.64 -2.89 -9.41
CA ALA A 213 19.03 -2.39 -8.09
C ALA A 213 18.14 -2.92 -6.95
N ASN A 214 16.83 -3.01 -7.18
CA ASN A 214 15.90 -3.59 -6.19
C ASN A 214 16.15 -5.09 -5.98
N ASN A 215 16.45 -5.84 -7.05
CA ASN A 215 16.78 -7.25 -6.97
C ASN A 215 18.09 -7.47 -6.21
N TYR A 216 19.11 -6.65 -6.45
CA TYR A 216 20.34 -6.68 -5.67
C TYR A 216 20.06 -6.45 -4.17
N ASP A 217 19.25 -5.44 -3.83
CA ASP A 217 18.91 -5.16 -2.43
C ASP A 217 18.14 -6.30 -1.74
N ARG A 218 17.37 -7.11 -2.50
CA ARG A 218 16.67 -8.27 -1.93
C ARG A 218 17.65 -9.27 -1.31
N ASP A 219 18.82 -9.40 -1.92
CA ASP A 219 19.85 -10.36 -1.51
C ASP A 219 20.86 -9.69 -0.58
N ALA A 220 21.35 -8.50 -0.94
CA ALA A 220 22.34 -7.75 -0.19
C ALA A 220 21.78 -7.09 1.09
N LYS A 221 20.47 -6.79 1.13
CA LYS A 221 19.76 -6.23 2.28
C LYS A 221 20.47 -5.01 2.87
N GLN A 222 20.69 -4.00 2.02
CA GLN A 222 21.63 -2.91 2.29
C GLN A 222 21.22 -2.03 3.48
N LEU A 223 19.95 -2.06 3.89
CA LEU A 223 19.43 -1.30 5.01
C LEU A 223 19.21 -2.23 6.21
N ASN A 224 20.22 -2.30 7.09
CA ASN A 224 20.18 -3.04 8.36
C ASN A 224 19.73 -4.50 8.21
N GLY A 225 20.21 -5.20 7.17
CA GLY A 225 19.86 -6.60 6.94
C GLY A 225 18.40 -6.82 6.53
N THR A 226 17.71 -5.76 6.09
CA THR A 226 16.33 -5.83 5.58
C THR A 226 16.26 -5.35 4.14
N HIS A 227 15.52 -6.08 3.29
CA HIS A 227 15.17 -5.61 1.95
C HIS A 227 14.15 -4.47 2.02
N LYS A 228 14.39 -3.38 1.30
CA LYS A 228 13.47 -2.24 1.23
C LYS A 228 13.19 -1.84 -0.22
N SER A 229 11.99 -2.18 -0.70
CA SER A 229 11.56 -1.75 -2.04
C SER A 229 11.20 -0.25 -2.10
N HIS A 230 10.87 0.35 -0.95
CA HIS A 230 10.52 1.75 -0.77
C HIS A 230 11.18 2.28 0.52
N VAL A 231 11.54 3.56 0.52
CA VAL A 231 12.24 4.23 1.62
C VAL A 231 11.57 5.57 1.93
N HIS A 232 11.79 6.06 3.15
CA HIS A 232 11.13 7.28 3.64
C HIS A 232 12.10 8.42 3.99
N SER A 233 13.41 8.20 3.82
CA SER A 233 14.44 9.24 4.03
C SER A 233 15.39 9.31 2.83
N GLU A 234 15.99 10.49 2.62
CA GLU A 234 16.95 10.71 1.55
C GLU A 234 18.22 9.88 1.77
N GLU A 235 18.64 9.70 3.01
CA GLU A 235 19.82 8.91 3.37
C GLU A 235 19.63 7.41 3.02
N GLU A 236 18.46 6.84 3.34
CA GLU A 236 18.13 5.47 2.94
C GLU A 236 18.10 5.33 1.41
N ALA A 237 17.53 6.31 0.71
CA ALA A 237 17.50 6.36 -0.75
C ALA A 237 18.92 6.39 -1.35
N GLU A 238 19.81 7.21 -0.78
CA GLU A 238 21.19 7.31 -1.22
C GLU A 238 21.94 5.99 -1.03
N ILE A 239 21.75 5.30 0.10
CA ILE A 239 22.36 3.97 0.34
C ILE A 239 21.93 2.99 -0.75
N LEU A 240 20.62 2.85 -0.99
CA LEU A 240 20.11 1.92 -2.00
C LEU A 240 20.55 2.29 -3.42
N ALA A 241 20.71 3.58 -3.72
CA ALA A 241 21.12 4.06 -5.02
C ALA A 241 22.63 3.89 -5.31
N LYS A 242 23.46 3.49 -4.32
CA LYS A 242 24.90 3.28 -4.51
C LYS A 242 25.21 2.13 -5.47
N PHE A 243 24.39 1.08 -5.46
CA PHE A 243 24.58 -0.05 -6.35
C PHE A 243 24.34 0.37 -7.82
N LYS A 244 25.36 0.16 -8.66
CA LYS A 244 25.28 0.35 -10.10
C LYS A 244 25.19 -1.01 -10.79
N PRO A 245 24.03 -1.42 -11.33
CA PRO A 245 23.93 -2.63 -12.11
C PRO A 245 24.78 -2.53 -13.39
N GLU A 246 25.24 -3.70 -13.83
CA GLU A 246 25.79 -3.92 -15.15
C GLU A 246 24.66 -4.45 -16.04
N LEU A 247 24.44 -3.83 -17.19
CA LEU A 247 23.34 -4.18 -18.09
C LEU A 247 23.84 -5.09 -19.22
N ASP A 248 23.08 -6.13 -19.52
CA ASP A 248 23.34 -6.97 -20.69
C ASP A 248 22.93 -6.24 -21.98
N VAL A 249 23.94 -5.73 -22.68
CA VAL A 249 23.80 -4.93 -23.91
C VAL A 249 23.28 -5.78 -25.07
N SER A 250 23.52 -7.09 -25.07
CA SER A 250 23.12 -7.99 -26.15
C SER A 250 21.59 -8.11 -26.24
N THR A 251 20.92 -8.19 -25.09
CA THR A 251 19.45 -8.35 -24.97
C THR A 251 18.72 -7.03 -24.66
N LEU A 252 19.44 -5.94 -24.40
CA LEU A 252 18.84 -4.68 -23.95
C LEU A 252 17.74 -4.14 -24.88
N VAL A 253 18.00 -4.10 -26.18
CA VAL A 253 17.07 -3.56 -27.19
C VAL A 253 15.81 -4.42 -27.29
N SER A 254 15.95 -5.75 -27.33
CA SER A 254 14.80 -6.65 -27.35
C SER A 254 13.99 -6.54 -26.05
N ASN A 255 14.65 -6.50 -24.89
CA ASN A 255 13.98 -6.37 -23.60
C ASN A 255 13.16 -5.07 -23.49
N ILE A 256 13.69 -3.95 -23.98
CA ILE A 256 12.95 -2.67 -24.00
C ILE A 256 11.75 -2.78 -24.94
N ARG A 257 11.94 -3.28 -26.15
CA ARG A 257 10.89 -3.48 -27.15
C ARG A 257 9.76 -4.36 -26.62
N ASP A 258 10.11 -5.49 -26.02
CA ASP A 258 9.14 -6.47 -25.55
C ASP A 258 8.31 -5.90 -24.38
N VAL A 259 8.92 -5.07 -23.54
CA VAL A 259 8.20 -4.33 -22.48
C VAL A 259 7.23 -3.31 -23.08
N GLU A 260 7.67 -2.49 -24.04
CA GLU A 260 6.78 -1.51 -24.67
C GLU A 260 5.64 -2.17 -25.43
N LYS A 261 5.93 -3.27 -26.14
CA LYS A 261 4.91 -4.09 -26.80
C LYS A 261 3.90 -4.63 -25.80
N TYR A 262 4.36 -5.24 -24.71
CA TYR A 262 3.47 -5.81 -23.70
C TYR A 262 2.61 -4.73 -23.00
N MET A 263 3.13 -3.51 -22.82
CA MET A 263 2.33 -2.37 -22.39
C MET A 263 1.25 -2.01 -23.41
N GLY A 264 1.60 -1.95 -24.71
CA GLY A 264 0.67 -1.69 -25.81
C GLY A 264 -0.45 -2.74 -25.87
N ASP A 265 -0.08 -4.02 -25.91
CA ASP A 265 -1.03 -5.15 -25.96
C ASP A 265 -2.01 -5.11 -24.77
N CYS A 266 -1.53 -4.75 -23.58
CA CYS A 266 -2.37 -4.56 -22.39
C CYS A 266 -3.34 -3.38 -22.54
N LEU A 267 -2.86 -2.23 -23.01
CA LEU A 267 -3.73 -1.08 -23.25
C LEU A 267 -4.79 -1.39 -24.32
N ASP A 268 -4.44 -2.12 -25.37
CA ASP A 268 -5.38 -2.47 -26.43
C ASP A 268 -6.44 -3.46 -25.94
N SER A 269 -6.03 -4.47 -25.17
CA SER A 269 -6.95 -5.50 -24.63
C SER A 269 -8.02 -4.91 -23.70
N PHE A 270 -7.72 -3.81 -23.01
CA PHE A 270 -8.64 -3.17 -22.05
C PHE A 270 -9.20 -1.83 -22.55
N ASN A 271 -9.24 -1.62 -23.87
CA ASN A 271 -9.66 -0.35 -24.47
C ASN A 271 -11.14 0.02 -24.26
N THR A 272 -12.00 -0.95 -23.94
CA THR A 272 -13.44 -0.75 -23.67
C THR A 272 -13.76 -0.46 -22.20
N THR A 273 -12.78 -0.54 -21.31
CA THR A 273 -12.97 -0.22 -19.89
C THR A 273 -13.04 1.29 -19.66
N ARG A 274 -13.69 1.70 -18.57
CA ARG A 274 -13.54 3.06 -18.04
C ARG A 274 -12.11 3.22 -17.53
N ARG A 275 -11.23 3.79 -18.35
CA ARG A 275 -9.79 3.83 -18.09
C ARG A 275 -9.18 5.23 -18.06
N MET A 276 -8.14 5.36 -17.25
CA MET A 276 -7.21 6.49 -17.26
C MET A 276 -5.79 5.96 -17.47
N ILE A 277 -5.06 6.52 -18.43
CA ILE A 277 -3.67 6.14 -18.72
C ILE A 277 -2.75 7.23 -18.19
N LEU A 278 -1.88 6.85 -17.27
CA LEU A 278 -0.92 7.73 -16.61
C LEU A 278 0.48 7.22 -16.83
N TYR A 279 1.40 8.17 -16.95
CA TYR A 279 2.83 7.89 -16.91
C TYR A 279 3.45 8.59 -15.71
N TYR A 280 4.34 7.87 -15.03
CA TYR A 280 5.07 8.34 -13.86
C TYR A 280 5.69 9.73 -14.11
N GLU A 281 6.28 9.92 -15.28
CA GLU A 281 6.93 11.16 -15.72
C GLU A 281 5.96 12.35 -15.76
N ASP A 282 4.68 12.13 -16.10
CA ASP A 282 3.70 13.22 -16.11
C ASP A 282 3.27 13.61 -14.70
N ILE A 283 3.10 12.63 -13.81
CA ILE A 283 2.67 12.87 -12.42
C ILE A 283 3.75 13.64 -11.66
N ILE A 284 5.02 13.32 -11.88
CA ILE A 284 6.12 14.04 -11.22
C ILE A 284 6.26 15.47 -11.75
N ARG A 285 6.03 15.69 -13.06
CA ARG A 285 6.16 17.01 -13.69
C ARG A 285 4.97 17.91 -13.41
N ASN A 286 3.76 17.35 -13.38
CA ASN A 286 2.52 18.09 -13.18
C ASN A 286 1.67 17.43 -12.09
N ARG A 287 1.69 18.01 -10.89
CA ARG A 287 0.88 17.51 -9.76
C ARG A 287 -0.62 17.64 -9.98
N ASN A 288 -1.10 18.48 -10.92
CA ASN A 288 -2.54 18.59 -11.21
C ASN A 288 -3.13 17.29 -11.75
N VAL A 289 -2.31 16.39 -12.29
CA VAL A 289 -2.74 15.04 -12.68
C VAL A 289 -3.37 14.29 -11.49
N LEU A 290 -2.90 14.51 -10.26
CA LEU A 290 -3.48 13.90 -9.06
C LEU A 290 -4.88 14.44 -8.71
N PHE A 291 -5.21 15.65 -9.15
CA PHE A 291 -6.57 16.18 -9.02
C PHE A 291 -7.51 15.47 -10.01
N GLN A 292 -7.07 15.31 -11.26
CA GLN A 292 -7.81 14.57 -12.29
C GLN A 292 -8.05 13.10 -11.87
N VAL A 293 -7.10 12.46 -11.19
CA VAL A 293 -7.30 11.11 -10.66
C VAL A 293 -8.40 11.07 -9.59
N GLN A 294 -8.47 12.07 -8.71
CA GLN A 294 -9.52 12.14 -7.69
C GLN A 294 -10.90 12.38 -8.30
N GLU A 295 -10.99 13.27 -9.29
CA GLU A 295 -12.20 13.50 -10.08
C GLU A 295 -12.62 12.22 -10.83
N PHE A 296 -11.67 11.52 -11.45
CA PHE A 296 -11.92 10.25 -12.11
C PHE A 296 -12.42 9.18 -11.15
N LEU A 297 -11.95 9.16 -9.90
CA LEU A 297 -12.45 8.26 -8.86
C LEU A 297 -13.74 8.76 -8.19
N GLY A 298 -14.26 9.93 -8.58
CA GLY A 298 -15.49 10.51 -8.05
C GLY A 298 -15.40 10.88 -6.57
N VAL A 299 -14.22 11.28 -6.09
CA VAL A 299 -14.01 11.73 -4.71
C VAL A 299 -13.68 13.22 -4.66
N PRO A 300 -13.97 13.92 -3.54
CA PRO A 300 -13.61 15.33 -3.40
C PRO A 300 -12.10 15.55 -3.60
N VAL A 301 -11.74 16.59 -4.34
CA VAL A 301 -10.32 16.90 -4.58
C VAL A 301 -9.67 17.40 -3.29
N ARG A 302 -8.58 16.75 -2.88
CA ARG A 302 -7.75 17.15 -1.74
C ARG A 302 -6.27 17.07 -2.08
N LYS A 303 -5.45 17.70 -1.23
CA LYS A 303 -3.99 17.58 -1.28
C LYS A 303 -3.58 16.18 -0.82
N LEU A 304 -2.98 15.41 -1.72
CA LEU A 304 -2.44 14.09 -1.43
C LEU A 304 -0.99 14.20 -0.93
N VAL A 305 -0.60 13.34 0.00
CA VAL A 305 0.74 13.31 0.60
C VAL A 305 1.31 11.91 0.63
N SER A 306 2.63 11.79 0.50
CA SER A 306 3.35 10.53 0.63
C SER A 306 4.64 10.77 1.40
N ARG A 307 5.03 9.78 2.21
CA ARG A 307 6.35 9.74 2.88
C ARG A 307 7.41 9.06 2.02
N GLN A 308 7.03 8.42 0.91
CA GLN A 308 8.00 7.75 0.07
C GLN A 308 8.84 8.76 -0.70
N VAL A 309 10.16 8.53 -0.70
CA VAL A 309 11.10 9.30 -1.49
C VAL A 309 11.64 8.48 -2.66
N LYS A 310 12.11 9.18 -3.69
CA LYS A 310 12.63 8.56 -4.90
C LYS A 310 14.07 8.10 -4.68
N ILE A 311 14.35 6.82 -4.92
CA ILE A 311 15.69 6.24 -4.73
C ILE A 311 16.69 6.75 -5.77
N HIS A 312 16.39 6.60 -7.06
CA HIS A 312 17.31 6.96 -8.14
C HIS A 312 17.04 8.38 -8.64
N THR A 313 17.81 9.34 -8.12
CA THR A 313 17.76 10.77 -8.48
C THR A 313 18.93 11.23 -9.37
N ARG A 314 20.02 10.46 -9.42
CA ARG A 314 21.23 10.78 -10.20
C ARG A 314 21.03 10.61 -11.73
N PRO A 315 21.89 11.24 -12.56
CA PRO A 315 21.98 10.99 -13.99
C PRO A 315 22.25 9.51 -14.31
N LEU A 316 21.83 9.05 -15.49
CA LEU A 316 22.01 7.66 -15.92
C LEU A 316 23.47 7.15 -15.89
N PRO A 317 24.50 7.94 -16.31
CA PRO A 317 25.90 7.52 -16.19
C PRO A 317 26.33 7.14 -14.77
N ASP A 318 25.72 7.77 -13.77
CA ASP A 318 26.03 7.52 -12.36
C ASP A 318 25.29 6.32 -11.78
N LEU A 319 24.37 5.72 -12.53
CA LEU A 319 23.50 4.63 -12.10
C LEU A 319 23.81 3.29 -12.77
N VAL A 320 24.72 3.26 -13.75
CA VAL A 320 25.06 2.06 -14.53
C VAL A 320 26.57 1.85 -14.53
N ARG A 321 27.01 0.60 -14.40
CA ARG A 321 28.44 0.27 -14.36
C ARG A 321 29.11 0.38 -15.73
N ASN A 322 28.48 -0.20 -16.76
CA ASN A 322 28.94 -0.22 -18.15
C ASN A 322 28.18 0.81 -19.01
N TRP A 323 28.16 2.07 -18.57
CA TRP A 323 27.33 3.11 -19.16
C TRP A 323 27.68 3.39 -20.62
N GLU A 324 28.97 3.42 -20.97
CA GLU A 324 29.45 3.71 -22.32
C GLU A 324 28.90 2.71 -23.34
N ASP A 325 28.87 1.42 -23.00
CA ASP A 325 28.34 0.36 -23.86
C ASP A 325 26.82 0.47 -24.02
N VAL A 326 26.11 0.75 -22.92
CA VAL A 326 24.65 0.97 -22.93
C VAL A 326 24.29 2.18 -23.79
N ASN A 327 24.99 3.30 -23.60
CA ASN A 327 24.80 4.52 -24.37
C ASN A 327 25.07 4.27 -25.86
N SER A 328 26.21 3.66 -26.20
CA SER A 328 26.58 3.32 -27.58
C SER A 328 25.56 2.42 -28.27
N ARG A 329 25.04 1.41 -27.54
CA ARG A 329 24.02 0.49 -28.06
C ARG A 329 22.69 1.17 -28.33
N LEU A 330 22.19 1.97 -27.39
CA LEU A 330 20.85 2.57 -27.50
C LEU A 330 20.83 3.79 -28.42
N ASN A 331 21.91 4.57 -28.48
CA ASN A 331 21.98 5.78 -29.31
C ASN A 331 21.84 5.49 -30.81
N ARG A 332 22.02 4.23 -31.22
CA ARG A 332 21.85 3.74 -32.60
C ARG A 332 20.45 3.15 -32.87
N THR A 333 19.49 3.38 -31.98
CA THR A 333 18.14 2.82 -32.05
C THR A 333 17.10 3.88 -31.72
N GLU A 334 15.81 3.58 -31.95
CA GLU A 334 14.69 4.43 -31.53
C GLU A 334 14.65 4.67 -30.00
N TYR A 335 15.32 3.82 -29.22
CA TYR A 335 15.40 3.91 -27.76
C TYR A 335 16.45 4.92 -27.27
N ALA A 336 17.12 5.64 -28.18
CA ALA A 336 17.98 6.77 -27.83
C ALA A 336 17.26 7.80 -26.94
N ARG A 337 15.94 7.98 -27.13
CA ARG A 337 15.08 8.84 -26.30
C ARG A 337 15.06 8.48 -24.80
N PHE A 338 15.49 7.28 -24.42
CA PHE A 338 15.60 6.88 -23.01
C PHE A 338 16.93 7.26 -22.35
N LEU A 339 17.92 7.70 -23.14
CA LEU A 339 19.19 8.22 -22.66
C LEU A 339 19.06 9.66 -22.13
N ASP A 340 18.05 10.39 -22.61
CA ASP A 340 17.81 11.76 -22.20
C ASP A 340 17.42 11.85 -20.71
N GLY A 341 18.09 12.77 -20.01
CA GLY A 341 17.80 13.10 -18.62
C GLY A 341 16.61 14.03 -18.42
N ALA A 342 15.92 14.44 -19.48
CA ALA A 342 14.92 15.51 -19.47
C ALA A 342 13.73 15.24 -18.52
N ASP A 343 13.33 13.97 -18.35
CA ASP A 343 12.28 13.59 -17.39
C ASP A 343 12.70 13.79 -15.91
N TYR A 344 13.94 14.22 -15.65
CA TYR A 344 14.61 14.26 -14.35
C TYR A 344 15.29 15.61 -14.04
N VAL A 345 15.20 16.60 -14.93
CA VAL A 345 15.67 17.97 -14.61
C VAL A 345 14.63 18.61 -13.69
N LYS A 346 15.10 19.07 -12.52
CA LYS A 346 14.31 19.67 -11.44
C LYS A 346 13.46 20.85 -11.91
#